data_AF-A0A1Y1VUA8-F1
#
_entry.id   AF-A0A1Y1VUA8-F1
#
_cell.length_a   1.000
_cell.length_b   1.000
_cell.length_c   1.000
_cell.angle_alpha   90.00
_cell.angle_beta   90.00
_cell.angle_gamma   90.00
#
_symmetry.space_group_name_H-M   'P 1'
#
loop_
_entity.id
_entity.type
_entity.pdbx_description
1 polymer ?
#
loop_
_entity_poly.entity_id
_entity_poly.type
_entity_poly.pdbx_seq_one_letter_code
_entity_poly.pdbx_strand_id
1 'polypeptide(L)'
;LRPDTVDPTLLRTKLVSDIHNRLGIPSLSANYITLYINNEYIGLYVLTDLFKLSWVEFEYGEKDTTSLYKCEHSYLTSGVDNCKNENDDIQGDIMEWNEFIETLDNANSASDIEDIFDIDQFLTEMAIEFLTGGWDHYQNDHNYIIFKPKNGKWLYLSHDFDLDISGRNMHPVYTIEEFIKNSHLMDILIYKILHVLIKFFKM
;
A
#
# COMPACT_ATOMS: atom_id res chain seq x y z
N LEU A 1 4.12 -2.67 -17.32
CA LEU A 1 3.36 -2.07 -18.43
C LEU A 1 1.91 -2.45 -18.27
N ARG A 2 1.01 -1.50 -18.12
CA ARG A 2 -0.40 -1.74 -17.83
C ARG A 2 -1.31 -0.99 -18.80
N PRO A 3 -2.42 -1.62 -19.25
CA PRO A 3 -3.42 -0.94 -20.05
C PRO A 3 -4.41 -0.12 -19.21
N ASP A 4 -4.47 -0.33 -17.89
CA ASP A 4 -5.39 0.33 -16.94
C ASP A 4 -6.82 0.51 -17.48
N THR A 5 -7.40 -0.56 -18.04
CA THR A 5 -8.63 -0.49 -18.86
C THR A 5 -9.87 -0.03 -18.09
N VAL A 6 -9.82 -0.05 -16.76
CA VAL A 6 -10.89 0.43 -15.87
C VAL A 6 -10.81 1.94 -15.59
N ASP A 7 -9.69 2.58 -15.93
CA ASP A 7 -9.50 4.03 -15.87
C ASP A 7 -9.69 4.66 -17.25
N PRO A 8 -10.85 5.30 -17.53
CA PRO A 8 -11.08 5.95 -18.82
C PRO A 8 -10.17 7.16 -19.07
N THR A 9 -9.43 7.62 -18.05
CA THR A 9 -8.53 8.77 -18.14
C THR A 9 -7.06 8.38 -18.31
N LEU A 10 -6.68 7.16 -17.93
CA LEU A 10 -5.29 6.72 -17.75
C LEU A 10 -4.48 7.62 -16.79
N LEU A 11 -5.13 8.45 -15.96
CA LEU A 11 -4.45 9.40 -15.07
C LEU A 11 -4.33 8.88 -13.64
N ARG A 12 -5.21 7.98 -13.17
CA ARG A 12 -5.34 7.65 -11.75
C ARG A 12 -4.05 7.07 -11.17
N THR A 13 -3.50 6.02 -11.78
CA THR A 13 -2.24 5.41 -11.38
C THR A 13 -1.11 6.43 -11.29
N LYS A 14 -0.99 7.31 -12.29
CA LYS A 14 0.02 8.38 -12.31
C LYS A 14 -0.18 9.39 -11.20
N LEU A 15 -1.39 9.91 -11.05
CA LEU A 15 -1.72 10.95 -10.09
C LEU A 15 -1.55 10.47 -8.65
N VAL A 16 -2.05 9.27 -8.32
CA VAL A 16 -1.96 8.74 -6.95
C VAL A 16 -0.52 8.39 -6.61
N SER A 17 0.24 7.81 -7.55
CA SER A 17 1.69 7.62 -7.37
C SER A 17 2.43 8.95 -7.13
N ASP A 18 2.11 9.99 -7.92
CA ASP A 18 2.71 11.31 -7.76
C ASP A 18 2.34 11.98 -6.42
N ILE A 19 1.13 11.77 -5.91
CA ILE A 19 0.70 12.27 -4.60
C ILE A 19 1.57 11.66 -3.50
N HIS A 20 1.73 10.33 -3.48
CA HIS A 20 2.59 9.66 -2.50
C HIS A 20 4.04 10.18 -2.57
N ASN A 21 4.61 10.20 -3.78
CA ASN A 21 5.98 10.68 -4.01
C ASN A 21 6.15 12.15 -3.60
N ARG A 22 5.15 13.00 -3.84
CA ARG A 22 5.18 14.43 -3.45
C ARG A 22 5.12 14.64 -1.95
N LEU A 23 4.42 13.75 -1.23
CA LEU A 23 4.32 13.73 0.22
C LEU A 23 5.55 13.09 0.90
N GLY A 24 6.46 12.50 0.12
CA GLY A 24 7.64 11.80 0.63
C GLY A 24 7.33 10.43 1.22
N ILE A 25 6.18 9.85 0.85
CA ILE A 25 5.80 8.49 1.23
C ILE A 25 6.40 7.53 0.20
N PRO A 26 7.08 6.45 0.62
CA PRO A 26 7.65 5.47 -0.32
C PRO A 26 6.57 4.90 -1.23
N SER A 27 6.74 5.05 -2.54
CA SER A 27 5.76 4.62 -3.54
C SER A 27 6.44 4.27 -4.86
N LEU A 28 5.66 3.75 -5.79
CA LEU A 28 6.09 3.45 -7.15
C LEU A 28 6.08 4.72 -8.00
N SER A 29 6.86 4.73 -9.09
CA SER A 29 6.70 5.72 -10.14
C SER A 29 5.87 5.15 -11.28
N ALA A 30 5.05 6.02 -11.88
CA ALA A 30 4.31 5.72 -13.09
C ALA A 30 4.60 6.79 -14.15
N ASN A 31 4.56 6.41 -15.43
CA ASN A 31 4.74 7.27 -16.60
C ASN A 31 3.97 6.70 -17.79
N TYR A 32 3.96 7.41 -18.92
CA TYR A 32 3.26 6.99 -20.13
C TYR A 32 4.21 6.48 -21.21
N ILE A 33 3.76 5.50 -21.99
CA ILE A 33 4.47 5.03 -23.18
C ILE A 33 3.50 4.74 -24.32
N THR A 34 3.93 5.05 -25.55
CA THR A 34 3.27 4.63 -26.79
C THR A 34 3.82 3.28 -27.22
N LEU A 35 3.00 2.23 -27.19
CA LEU A 35 3.42 0.86 -27.47
C LEU A 35 3.25 0.50 -28.95
N TYR A 36 4.29 -0.11 -29.51
CA TYR A 36 4.26 -0.77 -30.81
C TYR A 36 4.70 -2.23 -30.67
N ILE A 37 4.01 -3.17 -31.31
CA ILE A 37 4.42 -4.58 -31.41
C ILE A 37 4.50 -4.94 -32.88
N ASN A 38 5.65 -5.43 -33.34
CA ASN A 38 5.90 -5.75 -34.76
C ASN A 38 5.57 -4.57 -35.71
N ASN A 39 5.97 -3.35 -35.33
CA ASN A 39 5.67 -2.10 -36.04
C ASN A 39 4.18 -1.70 -36.10
N GLU A 40 3.29 -2.41 -35.41
CA GLU A 40 1.87 -2.04 -35.30
C GLU A 40 1.62 -1.25 -34.02
N TYR A 41 0.93 -0.11 -34.15
CA TYR A 41 0.54 0.71 -33.01
C TYR A 41 -0.52 0.00 -32.16
N ILE A 42 -0.22 -0.19 -30.88
CA ILE A 42 -1.13 -0.87 -29.95
C ILE A 42 -1.90 0.14 -29.08
N GLY A 43 -1.25 1.21 -28.62
CA GLY A 43 -1.92 2.19 -27.77
C GLY A 43 -1.00 3.03 -26.90
N LEU A 44 -1.62 3.90 -26.09
CA LEU A 44 -1.00 4.54 -24.93
C LEU A 44 -1.16 3.62 -23.72
N TYR A 45 -0.08 3.39 -22.98
CA TYR A 45 -0.05 2.51 -21.81
C TYR A 45 0.61 3.23 -20.63
N VAL A 46 0.29 2.77 -19.43
CA VAL A 46 0.96 3.18 -18.19
C VAL A 46 2.17 2.27 -17.97
N LEU A 47 3.36 2.87 -17.89
CA LEU A 47 4.57 2.22 -17.43
C LEU A 47 4.72 2.52 -15.95
N THR A 48 4.62 1.48 -15.11
CA THR A 48 4.80 1.58 -13.66
C THR A 48 5.91 0.64 -13.21
N ASP A 49 6.60 1.06 -12.16
CA ASP A 49 7.45 0.18 -11.36
C ASP A 49 6.61 -0.88 -10.64
N LEU A 50 7.28 -1.83 -10.00
CA LEU A 50 6.70 -2.87 -9.16
C LEU A 50 7.55 -3.03 -7.91
N PHE A 51 6.90 -3.25 -6.77
CA PHE A 51 7.59 -3.67 -5.56
C PHE A 51 8.12 -5.09 -5.73
N LYS A 52 9.42 -5.18 -6.00
CA LYS A 52 10.21 -6.39 -6.16
C LYS A 52 11.58 -6.15 -5.52
N LEU A 53 12.40 -7.19 -5.40
CA LEU A 53 13.77 -7.08 -4.88
C LEU A 53 14.58 -5.98 -5.60
N SER A 54 14.39 -5.79 -6.90
CA SER A 54 15.07 -4.73 -7.66
C SER A 54 14.66 -3.32 -7.23
N TRP A 55 13.42 -3.11 -6.81
CA TRP A 55 12.98 -1.82 -6.27
C TRP A 55 13.61 -1.58 -4.90
N VAL A 56 13.66 -2.61 -4.05
CA VAL A 56 14.30 -2.52 -2.73
C VAL A 56 15.81 -2.27 -2.86
N GLU A 57 16.48 -2.92 -3.81
CA GLU A 57 17.89 -2.65 -4.13
C GLU A 57 18.11 -1.20 -4.55
N PHE A 58 17.22 -0.65 -5.37
CA PHE A 58 17.34 0.71 -5.87
C PHE A 58 17.08 1.77 -4.79
N GLU A 59 16.00 1.64 -4.03
CA GLU A 59 15.58 2.63 -3.04
C GLU A 59 16.35 2.53 -1.71
N TYR A 60 16.69 1.31 -1.28
CA TYR A 60 17.28 1.05 0.05
C TYR A 60 18.69 0.45 -0.01
N GLY A 61 19.18 0.04 -1.19
CA GLY A 61 20.46 -0.66 -1.31
C GLY A 61 20.42 -2.10 -0.80
N GLU A 62 19.24 -2.69 -0.64
CA GLU A 62 19.02 -3.99 0.00
C GLU A 62 18.62 -5.08 -1.01
N LYS A 63 19.61 -5.56 -1.78
CA LYS A 63 19.39 -6.53 -2.86
C LYS A 63 18.71 -7.84 -2.44
N ASP A 64 19.18 -8.43 -1.35
CA ASP A 64 18.73 -9.75 -0.89
C ASP A 64 17.81 -9.61 0.34
N THR A 65 16.88 -8.65 0.29
CA THR A 65 15.93 -8.47 1.40
C THR A 65 15.13 -9.75 1.63
N THR A 66 14.89 -10.04 2.90
CA THR A 66 14.08 -11.17 3.35
C THR A 66 12.70 -10.75 3.80
N SER A 67 12.39 -9.45 3.79
CA SER A 67 11.25 -8.89 4.50
C SER A 67 10.38 -8.05 3.58
N LEU A 68 10.04 -8.60 2.40
CA LEU A 68 9.16 -8.00 1.39
C LEU A 68 8.01 -8.95 1.11
N TYR A 69 6.81 -8.63 1.57
CA TYR A 69 5.66 -9.52 1.54
C TYR A 69 4.52 -8.90 0.72
N LYS A 70 4.15 -9.56 -0.38
CA LYS A 70 2.95 -9.22 -1.13
C LYS A 70 1.73 -9.81 -0.47
N CYS A 71 0.76 -8.97 -0.16
CA CYS A 71 -0.45 -9.34 0.52
C CYS A 71 -1.65 -9.32 -0.42
N GLU A 72 -2.40 -10.43 -0.42
CA GLU A 72 -3.68 -10.56 -1.12
C GLU A 72 -4.64 -11.24 -0.16
N HIS A 73 -5.79 -10.64 0.13
CA HIS A 73 -6.70 -11.12 1.17
C HIS A 73 -6.04 -11.18 2.55
N SER A 74 -5.43 -10.07 2.97
CA SER A 74 -4.89 -9.90 4.33
C SER A 74 -5.38 -8.60 4.96
N TYR A 75 -5.66 -8.64 6.27
CA TYR A 75 -5.87 -7.44 7.10
C TYR A 75 -4.76 -7.28 8.15
N LEU A 76 -3.61 -7.93 7.95
CA LEU A 76 -2.48 -7.97 8.89
C LEU A 76 -2.87 -8.57 10.25
N THR A 77 -3.62 -9.67 10.21
CA THR A 77 -4.07 -10.42 11.39
C THR A 77 -3.98 -11.90 11.11
N SER A 78 -3.64 -12.72 12.11
CA SER A 78 -3.45 -14.17 11.95
C SER A 78 -4.69 -14.90 11.41
N GLY A 79 -5.88 -14.36 11.60
CA GLY A 79 -7.13 -14.94 11.09
C GLY A 79 -7.33 -14.80 9.58
N VAL A 80 -6.76 -13.76 8.97
CA VAL A 80 -6.87 -13.43 7.53
C VAL A 80 -5.53 -12.85 7.08
N ASP A 81 -4.60 -13.75 6.77
CA ASP A 81 -3.25 -13.40 6.34
C ASP A 81 -2.78 -14.29 5.17
N ASN A 82 -2.98 -13.80 3.94
CA ASN A 82 -2.39 -14.39 2.75
C ASN A 82 -1.34 -13.43 2.15
N CYS A 83 -0.25 -13.28 2.90
CA CYS A 83 0.93 -12.58 2.46
C CYS A 83 2.05 -13.57 2.08
N LYS A 84 2.72 -13.32 0.96
CA LYS A 84 3.80 -14.17 0.43
C LYS A 84 5.05 -13.34 0.22
N ASN A 85 6.19 -13.90 0.60
CA ASN A 85 7.46 -13.24 0.37
C ASN A 85 7.74 -13.11 -1.14
N GLU A 86 8.19 -11.94 -1.56
CA GLU A 86 8.58 -11.63 -2.94
C GLU A 86 9.99 -12.14 -3.27
N ASN A 87 10.74 -12.61 -2.25
CA ASN A 87 11.97 -13.36 -2.41
C ASN A 87 11.66 -14.87 -2.44
N ASP A 88 11.70 -15.46 -3.63
CA ASP A 88 11.43 -16.89 -3.85
C ASP A 88 12.42 -17.84 -3.13
N ASP A 89 13.59 -17.33 -2.70
CA ASP A 89 14.57 -18.08 -1.92
C ASP A 89 14.14 -18.26 -0.44
N ILE A 90 13.21 -17.42 0.04
CA ILE A 90 12.66 -17.51 1.39
C ILE A 90 11.49 -18.50 1.40
N GLN A 91 11.84 -19.77 1.50
CA GLN A 91 10.88 -20.87 1.64
C GLN A 91 10.81 -21.33 3.10
N GLY A 92 9.76 -20.93 3.81
CA GLY A 92 9.36 -21.51 5.09
C GLY A 92 9.91 -20.85 6.36
N ASP A 93 11.00 -20.08 6.30
CA ASP A 93 11.42 -19.24 7.43
C ASP A 93 10.73 -17.88 7.38
N ILE A 94 9.49 -17.86 7.88
CA ILE A 94 8.65 -16.66 8.00
C ILE A 94 8.50 -16.24 9.48
N MET A 95 9.50 -16.57 10.32
CA MET A 95 9.42 -16.29 11.76
C MET A 95 9.23 -14.80 12.06
N GLU A 96 10.00 -13.93 11.39
CA GLU A 96 9.88 -12.47 11.56
C GLU A 96 8.49 -11.95 11.17
N TRP A 97 7.90 -12.52 10.12
CA TRP A 97 6.54 -12.19 9.68
C TRP A 97 5.49 -12.64 10.69
N ASN A 98 5.60 -13.88 11.17
CA ASN A 98 4.67 -14.41 12.17
C ASN A 98 4.74 -13.62 13.48
N GLU A 99 5.94 -13.25 13.93
CA GLU A 99 6.15 -12.39 15.09
C GLU A 99 5.55 -11.01 14.89
N PHE A 100 5.68 -10.43 13.68
CA PHE A 100 5.05 -9.17 13.33
C PHE A 100 3.52 -9.25 13.46
N ILE A 101 2.88 -10.23 12.81
CA ILE A 101 1.42 -10.42 12.86
C ILE A 101 0.93 -10.72 14.28
N GLU A 102 1.63 -11.58 15.03
CA GLU A 102 1.30 -11.89 16.42
C GLU A 102 1.40 -10.64 17.31
N THR A 103 2.38 -9.77 17.06
CA THR A 103 2.52 -8.52 17.81
C THR A 103 1.37 -7.56 17.50
N LEU A 104 0.95 -7.45 16.23
CA LEU A 104 -0.21 -6.64 15.86
C LEU A 104 -1.50 -7.16 16.50
N ASP A 105 -1.74 -8.48 16.48
CA ASP A 105 -2.93 -9.10 17.07
C ASP A 105 -3.01 -8.93 18.59
N ASN A 106 -1.87 -8.95 19.29
CA ASN A 106 -1.82 -8.83 20.75
C ASN A 106 -1.72 -7.39 21.27
N ALA A 107 -1.52 -6.42 20.39
CA ALA A 107 -1.42 -5.01 20.75
C ALA A 107 -2.74 -4.50 21.35
N ASN A 108 -2.66 -3.69 22.41
CA ASN A 108 -3.83 -3.04 23.02
C ASN A 108 -3.88 -1.55 22.69
N SER A 109 -2.80 -1.02 22.12
CA SER A 109 -2.64 0.40 21.82
C SER A 109 -1.59 0.61 20.73
N ALA A 110 -1.64 1.78 20.10
CA ALA A 110 -0.62 2.20 19.15
C ALA A 110 0.82 2.14 19.71
N SER A 111 1.03 2.42 21.00
CA SER A 111 2.38 2.38 21.60
C SER A 111 2.97 0.97 21.67
N ASP A 112 2.14 -0.08 21.62
CA ASP A 112 2.64 -1.45 21.68
C ASP A 112 3.34 -1.87 20.38
N ILE A 113 3.06 -1.17 19.28
CA ILE A 113 3.56 -1.50 17.93
C ILE A 113 4.41 -0.38 17.32
N GLU A 114 4.51 0.78 17.96
CA GLU A 114 5.19 1.95 17.37
C GLU A 114 6.68 1.75 17.16
N ASP A 115 7.32 0.83 17.90
CA ASP A 115 8.74 0.51 17.72
C ASP A 115 9.00 -0.43 16.54
N ILE A 116 7.99 -1.17 16.08
CA ILE A 116 8.14 -2.18 15.01
C ILE A 116 7.43 -1.79 13.71
N PHE A 117 6.37 -0.98 13.77
CA PHE A 117 5.56 -0.59 12.62
C PHE A 117 5.54 0.94 12.50
N ASP A 118 5.75 1.46 11.29
CA ASP A 118 5.67 2.90 11.05
C ASP A 118 4.21 3.35 11.01
N ILE A 119 3.66 3.62 12.20
CA ILE A 119 2.27 4.02 12.37
C ILE A 119 1.99 5.32 11.60
N ASP A 120 2.86 6.32 11.66
CA ASP A 120 2.60 7.60 11.00
C ASP A 120 2.55 7.43 9.47
N GLN A 121 3.41 6.58 8.91
CA GLN A 121 3.37 6.22 7.51
C GLN A 121 2.08 5.46 7.16
N PHE A 122 1.70 4.43 7.91
CA PHE A 122 0.46 3.68 7.67
C PHE A 122 -0.79 4.57 7.77
N LEU A 123 -0.88 5.45 8.76
CA LEU A 123 -2.03 6.35 8.88
C LEU A 123 -2.08 7.40 7.77
N THR A 124 -0.92 7.77 7.22
CA THR A 124 -0.86 8.63 6.04
C THR A 124 -1.40 7.90 4.81
N GLU A 125 -1.07 6.63 4.62
CA GLU A 125 -1.64 5.79 3.57
C GLU A 125 -3.16 5.66 3.71
N MET A 126 -3.67 5.39 4.91
CA MET A 126 -5.13 5.34 5.16
C MET A 126 -5.82 6.68 4.85
N ALA A 127 -5.16 7.80 5.15
CA ALA A 127 -5.68 9.11 4.81
C ALA A 127 -5.70 9.35 3.29
N ILE A 128 -4.65 8.94 2.57
CA ILE A 128 -4.61 9.04 1.10
C ILE A 128 -5.71 8.16 0.50
N GLU A 129 -5.84 6.90 0.93
CA GLU A 129 -6.87 5.97 0.48
C GLU A 129 -8.27 6.57 0.66
N PHE A 130 -8.55 7.16 1.83
CA PHE A 130 -9.81 7.84 2.09
C PHE A 130 -10.03 9.05 1.16
N LEU A 131 -9.03 9.91 1.01
CA LEU A 131 -9.12 11.15 0.23
C LEU A 131 -9.20 10.89 -1.27
N THR A 132 -8.56 9.84 -1.77
CA THR A 132 -8.69 9.41 -3.17
C THR A 132 -9.96 8.58 -3.37
N GLY A 133 -10.63 8.13 -2.31
CA GLY A 133 -11.67 7.12 -2.44
C GLY A 133 -11.12 5.85 -3.08
N GLY A 134 -9.91 5.45 -2.67
CA GLY A 134 -9.27 4.19 -3.03
C GLY A 134 -10.15 3.02 -2.60
N TRP A 135 -10.31 2.06 -3.51
CA TRP A 135 -11.22 0.95 -3.31
C TRP A 135 -10.49 -0.34 -2.94
N ASP A 136 -9.38 -0.67 -3.61
CA ASP A 136 -8.84 -2.04 -3.61
C ASP A 136 -7.53 -2.19 -2.82
N HIS A 137 -7.36 -1.43 -1.73
CA HIS A 137 -6.16 -1.48 -0.89
C HIS A 137 -6.44 -2.15 0.45
N TYR A 138 -6.04 -1.55 1.57
CA TYR A 138 -6.28 -2.12 2.90
C TYR A 138 -7.77 -2.29 3.20
N GLN A 139 -8.63 -1.34 2.78
CA GLN A 139 -10.07 -1.44 3.08
C GLN A 139 -10.74 -2.69 2.46
N ASN A 140 -10.18 -3.20 1.36
CA ASN A 140 -10.64 -4.43 0.69
C ASN A 140 -9.52 -5.48 0.56
N ASP A 141 -8.60 -5.52 1.52
CA ASP A 141 -7.60 -6.57 1.71
C ASP A 141 -6.67 -6.90 0.51
N HIS A 142 -6.45 -5.97 -0.43
CA HIS A 142 -5.72 -6.25 -1.68
C HIS A 142 -4.69 -5.16 -2.03
N ASN A 143 -3.89 -5.37 -3.07
CA ASN A 143 -2.95 -4.40 -3.68
C ASN A 143 -2.02 -3.63 -2.74
N TYR A 144 -1.46 -4.31 -1.73
CA TYR A 144 -0.39 -3.73 -0.93
C TYR A 144 0.72 -4.73 -0.64
N ILE A 145 1.88 -4.17 -0.29
CA ILE A 145 3.07 -4.88 0.15
C ILE A 145 3.39 -4.44 1.57
N ILE A 146 3.89 -5.35 2.38
CA ILE A 146 4.54 -5.02 3.65
C ILE A 146 6.04 -5.22 3.50
N PHE A 147 6.81 -4.19 3.84
CA PHE A 147 8.26 -4.19 3.70
C PHE A 147 8.94 -3.73 5.00
N LYS A 148 10.04 -4.37 5.37
CA LYS A 148 10.91 -3.90 6.46
C LYS A 148 12.34 -3.64 5.95
N PRO A 149 12.79 -2.38 5.90
CA PRO A 149 14.19 -2.06 5.67
C PRO A 149 15.09 -2.59 6.80
N LYS A 150 16.38 -2.84 6.52
CA LYS A 150 17.37 -3.18 7.55
C LYS A 150 17.46 -2.09 8.61
N ASN A 151 17.16 -2.48 9.86
CA ASN A 151 17.09 -1.58 11.02
C ASN A 151 15.96 -0.53 10.95
N GLY A 152 14.97 -0.74 10.07
CA GLY A 152 13.77 0.07 9.98
C GLY A 152 12.58 -0.58 10.68
N LYS A 153 11.45 0.12 10.58
CA LYS A 153 10.13 -0.39 10.96
C LYS A 153 9.46 -1.01 9.73
N TRP A 154 8.48 -1.87 9.95
CA TRP A 154 7.58 -2.33 8.93
C TRP A 154 6.83 -1.14 8.30
N LEU A 155 6.74 -1.15 6.98
CA LEU A 155 6.10 -0.15 6.14
C LEU A 155 4.95 -0.81 5.37
N TYR A 156 3.88 -0.06 5.20
CA TYR A 156 2.76 -0.43 4.33
C TYR A 156 2.90 0.28 3.00
N LEU A 157 2.96 -0.45 1.89
CA LEU A 157 3.20 0.11 0.57
C LEU A 157 2.04 -0.24 -0.38
N SER A 158 1.16 0.72 -0.63
CA SER A 158 0.03 0.56 -1.56
C SER A 158 0.48 0.59 -3.03
N HIS A 159 -0.23 -0.11 -3.90
CA HIS A 159 0.00 -0.09 -5.34
C HIS A 159 -1.30 -0.33 -6.13
N ASP A 160 -1.22 -0.27 -7.46
CA ASP A 160 -2.37 -0.55 -8.34
C ASP A 160 -3.57 0.40 -8.17
N PHE A 161 -3.32 1.70 -8.39
CA PHE A 161 -4.30 2.77 -8.14
C PHE A 161 -5.28 3.04 -9.30
N ASP A 162 -5.52 2.09 -10.21
CA ASP A 162 -6.41 2.30 -11.36
C ASP A 162 -7.90 2.44 -10.96
N LEU A 163 -8.24 1.98 -9.74
CA LEU A 163 -9.55 2.11 -9.10
C LEU A 163 -9.67 3.26 -8.11
N ASP A 164 -8.65 4.08 -7.94
CA ASP A 164 -8.66 5.27 -7.07
C ASP A 164 -9.32 6.49 -7.73
N ILE A 165 -9.39 7.61 -6.99
CA ILE A 165 -10.06 8.85 -7.41
C ILE A 165 -11.51 8.52 -7.75
N SER A 166 -12.17 7.86 -6.79
CA SER A 166 -13.58 7.42 -6.84
C SER A 166 -13.92 6.44 -7.98
N GLY A 167 -13.02 5.50 -8.28
CA GLY A 167 -13.17 4.48 -9.34
C GLY A 167 -13.89 3.18 -8.93
N ARG A 168 -14.15 2.29 -9.92
CA ARG A 168 -15.05 1.09 -9.95
C ARG A 168 -16.55 1.34 -9.75
N ASN A 169 -16.96 1.96 -8.65
CA ASN A 169 -18.35 2.35 -8.40
C ASN A 169 -18.33 3.75 -7.79
N MET A 170 -18.65 4.77 -8.58
CA MET A 170 -18.80 6.15 -8.10
C MET A 170 -19.91 6.17 -7.04
N HIS A 171 -19.55 6.06 -5.76
CA HIS A 171 -20.47 5.94 -4.63
C HIS A 171 -20.08 6.93 -3.53
N PRO A 172 -21.07 7.40 -2.75
CA PRO A 172 -21.13 8.76 -2.23
C PRO A 172 -20.14 8.98 -1.10
N VAL A 173 -19.88 10.26 -0.82
CA VAL A 173 -19.21 10.81 0.36
C VAL A 173 -19.36 9.88 1.58
N TYR A 174 -18.31 9.11 1.87
CA TYR A 174 -18.22 8.33 3.10
C TYR A 174 -17.76 9.23 4.23
N THR A 175 -18.31 9.04 5.43
CA THR A 175 -17.57 9.49 6.62
C THR A 175 -16.36 8.59 6.82
N ILE A 176 -15.36 9.06 7.54
CA ILE A 176 -14.17 8.26 7.82
C ILE A 176 -14.53 6.96 8.58
N GLU A 177 -15.55 7.02 9.44
CA GLU A 177 -16.06 5.86 10.18
C GLU A 177 -16.75 4.82 9.27
N GLU A 178 -17.37 5.25 8.16
CA GLU A 178 -17.97 4.35 7.18
C GLU A 178 -16.93 3.76 6.23
N PHE A 179 -15.86 4.50 5.96
CA PHE A 179 -14.77 4.08 5.08
C PHE A 179 -13.83 3.09 5.76
N ILE A 180 -13.47 3.34 7.02
CA ILE A 180 -12.50 2.52 7.74
C ILE A 180 -13.06 1.13 8.02
N LYS A 181 -12.29 0.12 7.64
CA LYS A 181 -12.53 -1.27 7.95
C LYS A 181 -12.55 -1.48 9.47
N ASN A 182 -13.59 -2.17 9.93
CA ASN A 182 -13.62 -2.73 11.27
C ASN A 182 -12.62 -3.89 11.38
N SER A 183 -11.46 -3.61 11.99
CA SER A 183 -10.37 -4.55 12.26
C SER A 183 -9.64 -4.14 13.53
N HIS A 184 -9.01 -5.11 14.21
CA HIS A 184 -8.27 -4.85 15.45
C HIS A 184 -7.19 -3.78 15.29
N LEU A 185 -6.41 -3.86 14.20
CA LEU A 185 -5.37 -2.87 13.89
C LEU A 185 -5.96 -1.46 13.75
N MET A 186 -7.08 -1.31 13.05
CA MET A 186 -7.73 -0.01 12.91
C MET A 186 -8.31 0.48 14.24
N ASP A 187 -8.88 -0.40 15.06
CA ASP A 187 -9.44 -0.05 16.37
C ASP A 187 -8.38 0.53 17.32
N ILE A 188 -7.18 -0.04 17.37
CA ILE A 188 -6.09 0.47 18.21
C ILE A 188 -5.45 1.76 17.66
N LEU A 189 -5.70 2.10 16.38
CA LEU A 189 -5.15 3.26 15.69
C LEU A 189 -6.15 4.40 15.45
N ILE A 190 -7.47 4.16 15.59
CA ILE A 190 -8.54 5.07 15.12
C ILE A 190 -8.44 6.50 15.64
N TYR A 191 -8.05 6.68 16.92
CA TYR A 191 -7.87 8.01 17.49
C TYR A 191 -6.69 8.76 16.88
N LYS A 192 -5.60 8.07 16.50
CA LYS A 192 -4.47 8.69 15.81
C LYS A 192 -4.84 9.05 14.36
N ILE A 193 -5.70 8.27 13.69
CA ILE A 193 -6.18 8.58 12.33
C ILE A 193 -6.89 9.93 12.27
N LEU A 194 -7.84 10.16 13.18
CA LEU A 194 -8.56 11.43 13.25
C LEU A 194 -7.61 12.62 13.45
N HIS A 195 -6.54 12.45 14.22
CA HIS A 195 -5.52 13.48 14.41
C HIS A 195 -4.71 13.75 13.13
N VAL A 196 -4.36 12.72 12.36
CA VAL A 196 -3.64 12.86 11.07
C VAL A 196 -4.50 13.61 10.06
N LEU A 197 -5.78 13.24 9.91
CA LEU A 197 -6.70 13.93 9.00
C LEU A 197 -6.86 15.41 9.37
N ILE A 198 -6.99 15.73 10.66
CA ILE A 198 -7.05 17.13 11.13
C ILE A 198 -5.79 17.92 10.72
N LYS A 199 -4.60 17.30 10.71
CA LYS A 199 -3.37 17.96 10.22
C LYS A 199 -3.42 18.18 8.71
N PHE A 200 -3.83 17.18 7.94
CA PHE A 200 -3.96 17.28 6.49
C PHE A 200 -4.86 18.45 6.05
N PHE A 201 -6.01 18.64 6.72
CA PHE A 201 -6.95 19.73 6.38
C PHE A 201 -6.54 21.12 6.90
N LYS A 202 -5.43 21.24 7.63
CA LYS A 202 -4.90 22.51 8.15
C LYS A 202 -3.70 23.05 7.37
N MET A 203 -3.19 22.29 6.40
CA MET A 203 -2.14 22.71 5.47
C MET A 203 -2.73 23.45 4.26
#